data_AF-A0A1S9D0P1-F1
#
_entry.id   AF-A0A1S9D0P1-F1
#
_cell.length_a   1.000
_cell.length_b   1.000
_cell.length_c   1.000
_cell.angle_alpha   90.00
_cell.angle_beta   90.00
_cell.angle_gamma   90.00
#
_symmetry.space_group_name_H-M   'P 1'
#
loop_
_entity.id
_entity.type
_entity.pdbx_description
1 polymer ?
#
loop_
_entity_poly.entity_id
_entity_poly.type
_entity_poly.pdbx_seq_one_letter_code
_entity_poly.pdbx_strand_id
1 'polypeptide(L)'
;MQCPKCNNKLSSLRVWLISRWSPLRCDRCGTSLTRSIDRQFFIIAVLLFSGIFLFIATPLFLIGWLIAVMLVDAYTVRLVPDDKLEL
;
A
#
# COMPACT_ATOMS: atom_id res chain seq x y z
N MET A 1 -5.93 -10.75 -0.45
CA MET A 1 -5.80 -10.33 0.96
C MET A 1 -7.06 -10.71 1.73
N GLN A 2 -7.03 -10.77 3.06
CA GLN A 2 -8.18 -11.15 3.90
C GLN A 2 -8.60 -9.97 4.79
N CYS A 3 -9.89 -9.84 5.08
CA CYS A 3 -10.40 -8.85 6.02
C CYS A 3 -9.98 -9.22 7.45
N PRO A 4 -9.33 -8.32 8.22
CA PRO A 4 -8.86 -8.64 9.57
C PRO A 4 -9.98 -8.92 10.59
N LYS A 5 -11.23 -8.53 10.31
CA LYS A 5 -12.37 -8.69 11.23
C LYS A 5 -13.22 -9.93 10.96
N CYS A 6 -13.49 -10.23 9.69
CA CYS A 6 -14.38 -11.33 9.30
C CYS A 6 -13.70 -12.43 8.49
N ASN A 7 -12.39 -12.32 8.28
CA ASN A 7 -11.54 -13.20 7.48
C ASN A 7 -12.02 -13.45 6.04
N ASN A 8 -12.93 -12.61 5.54
CA ASN A 8 -13.43 -12.73 4.19
C ASN A 8 -12.34 -12.40 3.16
N LYS A 9 -12.35 -13.10 2.03
CA LYS A 9 -11.38 -12.87 0.95
C LYS A 9 -11.72 -11.54 0.26
N LEU A 10 -10.79 -10.60 0.32
CA LEU A 10 -10.87 -9.32 -0.38
C LEU A 10 -10.14 -9.45 -1.72
N SER A 11 -10.74 -8.90 -2.78
CA SER A 11 -10.11 -8.84 -4.09
C SER A 11 -8.86 -7.96 -4.01
N SER A 12 -7.69 -8.52 -4.37
CA SER A 12 -6.42 -7.79 -4.32
C SER A 12 -6.43 -6.54 -5.20
N LEU A 13 -7.17 -6.55 -6.31
CA LEU A 13 -7.35 -5.37 -7.18
C LEU A 13 -8.09 -4.25 -6.45
N ARG A 14 -9.18 -4.58 -5.73
CA ARG A 14 -9.91 -3.60 -4.91
C ARG A 14 -9.02 -3.03 -3.82
N VAL A 15 -8.18 -3.86 -3.22
CA VAL A 15 -7.23 -3.42 -2.18
C VAL A 15 -6.16 -2.50 -2.74
N TRP A 16 -5.69 -2.77 -3.96
CA TRP A 16 -4.73 -1.90 -4.64
C TRP A 16 -5.33 -0.55 -5.06
N LEU A 17 -6.64 -0.53 -5.38
CA LEU A 17 -7.42 0.68 -5.64
C LEU A 17 -7.75 1.50 -4.39
N ILE A 18 -7.41 1.02 -3.19
CA ILE A 18 -7.57 1.80 -1.96
C ILE A 18 -6.54 2.92 -1.98
N SER A 19 -7.05 4.15 -2.08
CA SER A 19 -6.25 5.36 -1.92
C SER A 19 -6.48 5.94 -0.51
N ARG A 20 -5.65 6.91 -0.12
CA ARG A 20 -5.80 7.69 1.13
C ARG A 20 -7.23 8.23 1.35
N TRP A 21 -8.01 8.41 0.28
CA TRP A 21 -9.33 9.04 0.31
C TRP A 21 -10.48 8.06 0.07
N SER A 22 -10.20 6.79 -0.24
CA SER A 22 -11.21 5.79 -0.56
C SER A 22 -11.09 4.57 0.38
N PRO A 23 -11.61 4.67 1.62
CA PRO A 23 -11.64 3.53 2.52
C PRO A 23 -12.47 2.39 1.91
N LEU A 24 -11.98 1.16 2.05
CA LEU A 24 -12.65 -0.01 1.54
C LEU A 24 -13.62 -0.55 2.57
N ARG A 25 -14.91 -0.53 2.27
CA ARG A 25 -15.89 -1.28 3.07
C ARG A 25 -15.84 -2.75 2.69
N CYS A 26 -15.79 -3.62 3.70
CA CYS A 26 -15.92 -5.04 3.48
C CYS A 26 -17.39 -5.41 3.21
N ASP A 27 -17.69 -6.02 2.06
CA ASP A 27 -19.04 -6.42 1.65
C ASP A 27 -19.75 -7.36 2.65
N ARG A 28 -19.00 -8.09 3.49
CA ARG A 28 -19.55 -9.09 4.41
C ARG A 28 -19.80 -8.57 5.83
N CYS A 29 -18.94 -7.69 6.33
CA CYS A 29 -19.00 -7.19 7.72
C CYS A 29 -19.22 -5.68 7.81
N GLY A 30 -19.32 -4.98 6.68
CA GLY A 30 -19.52 -3.53 6.60
C GLY A 30 -18.39 -2.67 7.16
N THR A 31 -17.31 -3.29 7.67
CA THR A 31 -16.23 -2.56 8.34
C THR A 31 -15.39 -1.78 7.33
N SER A 32 -15.13 -0.51 7.64
CA SER A 32 -14.23 0.37 6.91
C SER A 32 -12.79 -0.07 7.15
N LEU A 33 -12.07 -0.37 6.07
CA LEU A 33 -10.66 -0.75 6.08
C LEU A 33 -9.88 0.35 5.38
N THR A 34 -8.85 0.83 6.05
CA THR A 34 -7.89 1.77 5.49
C THR A 34 -6.50 1.13 5.41
N ARG A 35 -5.58 1.82 4.74
CA ARG A 35 -4.20 1.36 4.57
C ARG A 35 -3.35 1.90 5.72
N SER A 36 -2.56 1.06 6.38
CA SER A 36 -1.66 1.53 7.46
C SER A 36 -0.57 2.43 6.88
N ILE A 37 -0.54 3.70 7.27
CA ILE A 37 0.35 4.70 6.67
C ILE A 37 1.74 4.69 7.33
N ASP A 38 1.85 4.49 8.66
CA ASP A 38 3.05 4.89 9.41
C ASP A 38 4.37 4.32 8.88
N ARG A 39 4.48 2.99 8.78
CA ARG A 39 5.73 2.36 8.31
C ARG A 39 5.86 2.31 6.80
N GLN A 40 4.74 2.15 6.08
CA GLN A 40 4.78 2.02 4.62
C GLN A 40 5.21 3.33 3.96
N PHE A 41 4.67 4.45 4.43
CA PHE A 41 4.99 5.77 3.87
C PHE A 41 6.47 6.08 4.00
N PHE A 42 7.08 5.78 5.16
CA PHE A 42 8.51 6.02 5.39
C PHE A 42 9.38 5.15 4.45
N ILE A 43 9.06 3.87 4.30
CA ILE A 43 9.79 2.95 3.43
C ILE A 43 9.70 3.40 1.96
N ILE A 44 8.49 3.74 1.49
CA ILE A 44 8.27 4.19 0.10
C ILE A 44 8.96 5.53 -0.16
N ALA A 45 8.90 6.47 0.79
CA ALA A 45 9.59 7.75 0.68
C ALA A 45 11.12 7.55 0.55
N VAL A 46 11.72 6.74 1.41
CA VAL A 46 13.16 6.42 1.35
C VAL A 46 13.52 5.78 0.01
N LEU A 47 12.72 4.81 -0.47
CA LEU A 47 12.93 4.16 -1.76
C LEU A 47 12.79 5.12 -2.96
N LEU A 48 11.86 6.07 -2.89
CA LEU A 48 11.73 7.10 -3.93
C LEU A 48 12.93 8.05 -3.94
N PHE A 49 13.39 8.49 -2.76
CA PHE A 49 14.58 9.34 -2.63
C PHE A 49 15.85 8.64 -3.13
N SER A 50 16.03 7.35 -2.86
CA SER A 50 17.17 6.59 -3.39
C SER A 50 17.11 6.42 -4.92
N GLY A 51 15.91 6.45 -5.51
CA GLY A 51 15.72 6.41 -6.96
C GLY A 51 16.30 7.62 -7.69
N ILE A 52 16.39 8.79 -7.04
CA ILE A 52 16.98 10.01 -7.62
C ILE A 52 18.47 9.79 -7.91
N PHE A 53 19.18 9.05 -7.05
CA PHE A 53 20.59 8.73 -7.26
C PHE A 53 20.80 7.73 -8.40
N LEU A 54 19.84 6.83 -8.65
CA LEU A 54 19.86 5.89 -9.77
C LEU A 54 19.59 6.57 -11.13
N PHE A 55 18.83 7.67 -11.14
CA PHE A 55 18.60 8.47 -12.34
C PHE A 55 19.90 8.98 -12.98
N ILE A 56 20.90 9.28 -12.15
CA ILE A 56 22.21 9.78 -12.60
C ILE A 56 22.99 8.71 -13.39
N ALA A 57 22.74 7.42 -13.13
CA ALA A 57 23.43 6.33 -13.79
C ALA A 57 22.87 6.02 -15.19
N THR A 58 21.56 5.72 -15.29
CA THR A 58 20.92 5.40 -16.59
C THR A 58 19.39 5.35 -16.44
N PRO A 59 18.61 5.91 -17.38
CA PRO A 59 17.14 5.95 -17.27
C PRO A 59 16.47 4.57 -17.27
N LEU A 60 17.12 3.54 -17.83
CA LEU A 60 16.64 2.15 -17.78
C LEU A 60 16.62 1.59 -16.35
N PHE A 61 17.60 1.93 -15.51
CA PHE A 61 17.62 1.51 -14.11
C PHE A 61 16.50 2.19 -13.30
N LEU A 62 16.10 3.40 -13.68
CA LEU A 62 14.95 4.08 -13.07
C LEU A 62 13.66 3.28 -13.29
N ILE A 63 13.44 2.75 -14.49
CA ILE A 63 12.24 1.95 -14.80
C ILE A 63 12.23 0.66 -13.96
N GLY A 64 13.34 -0.08 -13.93
CA GLY A 64 13.47 -1.27 -13.10
C GLY A 64 13.29 -0.98 -11.61
N TRP A 65 13.82 0.14 -11.14
CA TRP A 65 13.65 0.62 -9.77
C TRP A 65 12.19 0.92 -9.44
N LEU A 66 11.48 1.66 -10.30
CA LEU A 66 10.07 1.97 -10.10
C LEU A 66 9.21 0.69 -10.00
N ILE A 67 9.48 -0.31 -10.85
CA ILE A 67 8.81 -1.62 -10.76
C ILE A 67 9.10 -2.29 -9.41
N ALA A 68 10.34 -2.26 -8.94
CA ALA A 68 10.71 -2.80 -7.63
C ALA A 68 9.99 -2.07 -6.49
N VAL A 69 9.91 -0.73 -6.53
CA VAL A 69 9.16 0.07 -5.55
C VAL A 69 7.68 -0.29 -5.55
N MET A 70 7.07 -0.45 -6.73
CA MET A 70 5.67 -0.89 -6.85
C MET A 70 5.43 -2.31 -6.30
N LEU A 71 6.39 -3.22 -6.48
CA LEU A 71 6.34 -4.55 -5.89
C LEU A 71 6.43 -4.49 -4.37
N VAL A 72 7.39 -3.73 -3.82
CA VAL A 72 7.52 -3.53 -2.37
C VAL A 72 6.25 -2.91 -1.80
N ASP A 73 5.67 -1.93 -2.50
CA ASP A 73 4.37 -1.36 -2.14
C ASP A 73 3.31 -2.45 -2.03
N ALA A 74 3.13 -3.26 -3.09
CA ALA A 74 2.13 -4.34 -3.13
C ALA A 74 2.33 -5.41 -2.03
N TYR A 75 3.57 -5.77 -1.72
CA TYR A 75 3.89 -6.74 -0.66
C TYR A 75 3.72 -6.17 0.75
N THR A 76 3.96 -4.88 0.94
CA THR A 76 3.91 -4.25 2.26
C THR A 76 2.52 -3.76 2.65
N VAL A 77 1.56 -3.71 1.70
CA VAL A 77 0.17 -3.28 1.97
C VAL A 77 -0.39 -4.09 3.14
N ARG A 78 -0.64 -3.40 4.25
CA ARG A 78 -1.38 -3.94 5.39
C ARG A 78 -2.68 -3.15 5.54
N LEU A 79 -3.78 -3.89 5.54
CA LEU A 79 -5.11 -3.37 5.79
C LEU A 79 -5.33 -3.31 7.30
N VAL A 80 -5.72 -2.14 7.80
CA VAL A 80 -6.05 -1.92 9.21
C VAL A 80 -7.48 -1.37 9.26
N PRO A 81 -8.31 -1.79 10.21
CA PRO A 81 -9.64 -1.22 10.35
C PRO A 81 -9.55 0.24 10.80
N ASP A 82 -10.40 1.08 10.22
CA ASP A 82 -10.40 2.56 10.36
C ASP A 82 -10.60 3.02 11.81
N ASP A 83 -11.29 2.18 12.61
CA ASP A 83 -11.53 2.36 14.04
C ASP A 83 -10.26 2.37 14.90
N LYS A 84 -9.11 1.93 14.36
CA LYS A 84 -7.81 1.97 15.05
C LYS A 84 -6.94 3.17 14.69
N LEU A 85 -7.38 4.04 13.77
CA LEU A 85 -6.62 5.22 13.36
C LEU A 85 -6.90 6.46 14.23
N GLU A 86 -7.91 6.41 15.11
CA GLU A 86 -8.34 7.54 15.97
C GLU A 86 -7.71 7.54 17.38
N LEU A 87 -6.58 6.84 17.60
CA LEU A 87 -5.86 6.84 18.88
C LEU A 87 -4.49 7.52 18.81
#